data_AF-A0A559IXU4-F1
#
_entry.id   AF-A0A559IXU4-F1
#
_cell.length_a   1.000
_cell.length_b   1.000
_cell.length_c   1.000
_cell.angle_alpha   90.00
_cell.angle_beta   90.00
_cell.angle_gamma   90.00
#
_symmetry.space_group_name_H-M   'P 1'
#
loop_
_entity.id
_entity.type
_entity.pdbx_description
1 polymer ?
#
loop_
_entity_poly.entity_id
_entity_poly.type
_entity_poly.pdbx_seq_one_letter_code
_entity_poly.pdbx_strand_id
1 'polypeptide(L)'
;MQQLLEKFLEKQFPLEYKLHVVDDFLRSRYDATEISKSSMEELQADPQVNFTQIYKCYDINNQDILNRIYSDIEKSMQEEYRQSHSITCANSEWEKIQSGQLIRVILESNNSDNLTNFTVQGMCMTIVHDLTILKGIPSSYVHVDNPYFTQYLQILKARGYL
;
A
#
# COMPACT_ATOMS: atom_id res chain seq x y z
N MET A 1 -12.23 0.57 -21.90
CA MET A 1 -12.60 -0.41 -20.85
C MET A 1 -12.64 -1.84 -21.39
N GLN A 2 -13.37 -2.12 -22.46
CA GLN A 2 -13.45 -3.48 -23.05
C GLN A 2 -12.08 -4.10 -23.40
N GLN A 3 -11.18 -3.34 -24.03
CA GLN A 3 -9.80 -3.79 -24.32
C GLN A 3 -8.97 -4.12 -23.06
N LEU A 4 -9.23 -3.46 -21.92
CA LEU A 4 -8.52 -3.76 -20.67
C LEU A 4 -9.05 -5.05 -20.04
N LEU A 5 -10.35 -5.30 -20.14
CA LEU A 5 -10.97 -6.54 -19.70
C LEU A 5 -10.42 -7.74 -20.49
N GLU A 6 -10.36 -7.63 -21.82
CA GLU A 6 -9.82 -8.69 -22.68
C GLU A 6 -8.39 -9.05 -22.28
N LYS A 7 -7.51 -8.05 -22.18
CA LYS A 7 -6.13 -8.25 -21.72
C LYS A 7 -6.04 -8.84 -20.31
N PHE A 8 -6.91 -8.42 -19.40
CA PHE A 8 -6.94 -8.96 -18.03
C PHE A 8 -7.28 -10.46 -18.03
N LEU A 9 -8.31 -10.85 -18.80
CA LEU A 9 -8.72 -12.25 -18.92
C LEU A 9 -7.64 -13.11 -19.61
N GLU A 10 -6.95 -12.57 -20.61
CA GLU A 10 -5.84 -13.26 -21.29
C GLU A 10 -4.63 -13.49 -20.37
N LYS A 11 -4.31 -12.53 -19.50
CA LYS A 11 -3.15 -12.59 -18.60
C LYS A 11 -3.30 -13.59 -17.45
N GLN A 12 -4.52 -14.03 -17.15
CA GLN A 12 -4.83 -14.97 -16.06
C GLN A 12 -4.16 -14.59 -14.74
N PHE A 13 -4.22 -13.30 -14.37
CA PHE A 13 -3.71 -12.86 -13.08
C PHE A 13 -4.38 -13.63 -11.93
N PRO A 14 -3.64 -13.94 -10.85
CA PRO A 14 -4.25 -14.38 -9.61
C PRO A 14 -5.31 -13.37 -9.17
N LEU A 15 -6.51 -13.87 -8.87
CA LEU A 15 -7.58 -13.01 -8.35
C LEU A 15 -7.24 -12.51 -6.94
N GLU A 16 -6.49 -13.27 -6.16
CA GLU A 16 -6.00 -12.90 -4.83
C GLU A 16 -4.62 -13.50 -4.64
N TYR A 17 -3.69 -12.75 -4.04
CA TYR A 17 -2.35 -13.23 -3.76
C TYR A 17 -2.24 -13.75 -2.32
N LYS A 18 -1.38 -14.76 -2.13
CA LYS A 18 -1.06 -15.32 -0.83
C LYS A 18 -0.23 -14.33 -0.01
N LEU A 19 -0.41 -14.31 1.31
CA LEU A 19 0.31 -13.39 2.21
C LEU A 19 1.83 -13.49 2.07
N HIS A 20 2.39 -14.69 1.90
CA HIS A 20 3.85 -14.83 1.71
C HIS A 20 4.35 -14.12 0.43
N VAL A 21 3.54 -14.06 -0.62
CA VAL A 21 3.89 -13.32 -1.85
C VAL A 21 3.88 -11.82 -1.59
N VAL A 22 2.94 -11.34 -0.77
CA VAL A 22 2.89 -9.92 -0.34
C VAL A 22 4.11 -9.57 0.51
N ASP A 23 4.46 -10.45 1.45
CA ASP A 23 5.63 -10.30 2.32
C ASP A 23 6.93 -10.23 1.51
N ASP A 24 7.14 -11.20 0.61
CA ASP A 24 8.31 -11.25 -0.26
C ASP A 24 8.37 -10.03 -1.19
N PHE A 25 7.22 -9.58 -1.70
CA PHE A 25 7.14 -8.39 -2.52
C PHE A 25 7.55 -7.13 -1.75
N LEU A 26 7.02 -6.91 -0.55
CA LEU A 26 7.37 -5.74 0.26
C LEU A 26 8.86 -5.72 0.61
N ARG A 27 9.41 -6.85 1.04
CA ARG A 27 10.83 -6.97 1.40
C ARG A 27 11.74 -6.76 0.20
N SER A 28 11.47 -7.44 -0.92
CA SER A 28 12.34 -7.37 -2.10
C SER A 28 12.23 -6.07 -2.88
N ARG A 29 11.02 -5.49 -2.98
CA ARG A 29 10.77 -4.28 -3.79
C ARG A 29 11.05 -2.99 -3.05
N TYR A 30 10.77 -2.98 -1.74
CA TYR A 30 10.78 -1.78 -0.92
C TYR A 30 11.74 -1.82 0.26
N ASP A 31 12.53 -2.89 0.42
CA ASP A 31 13.44 -3.04 1.57
C ASP A 31 12.69 -2.90 2.91
N ALA A 32 11.45 -3.43 2.91
CA ALA A 32 10.54 -3.30 4.04
C ALA A 32 11.04 -4.12 5.24
N THR A 33 11.12 -3.47 6.40
CA THR A 33 11.49 -4.11 7.66
C THR A 33 10.24 -4.39 8.47
N GLU A 34 10.03 -5.65 8.87
CA GLU A 34 8.90 -6.02 9.71
C GLU A 34 9.07 -5.46 11.12
N ILE A 35 8.00 -4.89 11.66
CA ILE A 35 7.93 -4.32 13.01
C ILE A 35 6.84 -5.01 13.82
N SER A 36 6.97 -4.98 15.15
CA SER A 36 6.00 -5.61 16.04
C SER A 36 4.66 -4.88 16.00
N LYS A 37 3.56 -5.63 15.88
CA LYS A 37 2.20 -5.11 16.08
C LYS A 37 2.02 -4.37 17.42
N SER A 38 2.77 -4.75 18.46
CA SER A 38 2.73 -4.06 19.76
C SER A 38 3.23 -2.62 19.70
N SER A 39 3.99 -2.25 18.66
CA SER A 39 4.38 -0.85 18.46
C SER A 39 3.27 0.02 17.87
N MET A 40 2.13 -0.60 17.49
CA MET A 40 1.00 0.04 16.79
C MET A 40 -0.25 0.17 17.67
N GLU A 41 -0.12 0.24 18.99
CA GLU A 41 -1.26 0.27 19.92
C GLU A 41 -2.23 1.41 19.63
N GLU A 42 -1.75 2.53 19.09
CA GLU A 42 -2.55 3.67 18.67
C GLU A 42 -3.60 3.30 17.60
N LEU A 43 -3.35 2.27 16.78
CA LEU A 43 -4.29 1.81 15.76
C LEU A 43 -5.51 1.09 16.35
N GLN A 44 -5.51 0.75 17.66
CA GLN A 44 -6.72 0.25 18.32
C GLN A 44 -7.84 1.31 18.34
N ALA A 45 -7.48 2.59 18.32
CA ALA A 45 -8.42 3.70 18.27
C ALA A 45 -8.80 4.11 16.84
N ASP A 46 -8.16 3.53 15.81
CA ASP A 46 -8.42 3.86 14.42
C ASP A 46 -9.63 3.05 13.90
N PRO A 47 -10.76 3.68 13.56
CA PRO A 47 -11.95 2.98 13.07
C PRO A 47 -11.75 2.33 11.70
N GLN A 48 -10.68 2.67 10.97
CA GLN A 48 -10.36 2.12 9.65
C GLN A 48 -9.43 0.90 9.71
N VAL A 49 -8.88 0.57 10.89
CA VAL A 49 -7.98 -0.55 11.09
C VAL A 49 -8.62 -1.58 12.01
N ASN A 50 -8.74 -2.82 11.55
CA ASN A 50 -9.11 -3.90 12.45
C ASN A 50 -7.86 -4.42 13.16
N PHE A 51 -7.54 -3.82 14.32
CA PHE A 51 -6.34 -4.17 15.08
C PHE A 51 -6.23 -5.67 15.35
N THR A 52 -7.34 -6.38 15.59
CA THR A 52 -7.33 -7.83 15.83
C THR A 52 -6.92 -8.66 14.61
N GLN A 53 -7.17 -8.14 13.40
CA GLN A 53 -6.88 -8.81 12.13
C GLN A 53 -5.53 -8.40 11.52
N ILE A 54 -4.75 -7.53 12.18
CA ILE A 54 -3.39 -7.23 11.76
C ILE A 54 -2.56 -8.51 11.72
N TYR A 55 -2.10 -8.85 10.52
CA TYR A 55 -1.20 -9.94 10.23
C TYR A 55 0.25 -9.52 10.47
N LYS A 56 0.70 -8.46 9.78
CA LYS A 56 2.05 -7.92 9.87
C LYS A 56 2.08 -6.42 9.65
N CYS A 57 3.11 -5.78 10.21
CA CYS A 57 3.40 -4.37 10.03
C CYS A 57 4.82 -4.21 9.50
N TYR A 58 5.03 -3.21 8.65
CA TYR A 58 6.30 -2.94 8.00
C TYR A 58 6.64 -1.46 8.01
N ASP A 59 7.91 -1.15 8.23
CA ASP A 59 8.49 0.17 8.02
C ASP A 59 9.38 0.15 6.77
N ILE A 60 9.27 1.23 5.98
CA ILE A 60 10.11 1.50 4.82
C ILE A 60 10.70 2.91 5.02
N ASN A 61 12.00 2.97 5.27
CA ASN A 61 12.72 4.21 5.60
C ASN A 61 14.00 4.42 4.77
N ASN A 62 14.28 3.52 3.82
CA ASN A 62 15.39 3.64 2.89
C ASN A 62 15.14 4.82 1.94
N GLN A 63 15.93 5.89 2.08
CA GLN A 63 15.70 7.15 1.36
C GLN A 63 15.82 7.02 -0.15
N ASP A 64 16.67 6.14 -0.66
CA ASP A 64 16.80 5.91 -2.11
C ASP A 64 15.54 5.27 -2.69
N ILE A 65 14.93 4.36 -1.93
CA ILE A 65 13.65 3.74 -2.29
C ILE A 65 12.53 4.77 -2.21
N LEU A 66 12.41 5.50 -1.11
CA LEU A 66 11.39 6.53 -0.91
C LEU A 66 11.44 7.59 -2.03
N ASN A 67 12.62 8.13 -2.33
CA ASN A 67 12.81 9.11 -3.40
C ASN A 67 12.42 8.58 -4.78
N ARG A 68 12.57 7.27 -5.01
CA ARG A 68 12.19 6.64 -6.29
C ARG A 68 10.68 6.40 -6.40
N ILE A 69 10.00 6.09 -5.30
CA ILE A 69 8.60 5.64 -5.32
C ILE A 69 7.60 6.77 -5.11
N TYR A 70 8.04 7.87 -4.47
CA TYR A 70 7.25 9.09 -4.38
C TYR A 70 7.23 9.83 -5.71
N SER A 71 6.02 10.19 -6.12
CA SER A 71 5.75 11.13 -7.20
C SER A 71 6.16 12.55 -6.82
N ASP A 72 6.29 13.42 -7.81
CA ASP A 72 6.64 14.82 -7.59
C ASP A 72 5.57 15.58 -6.78
N ILE A 73 4.31 15.18 -6.92
CA ILE A 73 3.19 15.73 -6.14
C ILE A 73 3.34 15.36 -4.66
N GLU A 74 3.58 14.09 -4.36
CA GLU A 74 3.77 13.62 -2.98
C GLU A 74 5.00 14.28 -2.34
N LYS A 75 6.11 14.40 -3.07
CA LYS A 75 7.31 15.13 -2.61
C LYS A 75 7.03 16.60 -2.31
N SER A 76 6.21 17.24 -3.14
CA SER A 76 5.82 18.64 -2.93
C SER A 76 4.97 18.81 -1.68
N MET A 77 4.01 17.90 -1.44
CA MET A 77 3.19 17.91 -0.21
C MET A 77 4.04 17.67 1.05
N GLN A 78 5.02 16.76 0.98
CA GLN A 78 5.95 16.50 2.08
C GLN A 78 6.81 17.72 2.38
N GLU A 79 7.26 18.44 1.35
CA GLU A 79 8.02 19.67 1.51
C GLU A 79 7.18 20.79 2.13
N GLU A 80 5.94 20.97 1.69
CA GLU A 80 5.00 21.91 2.29
C GLU A 80 4.76 21.59 3.78
N TYR A 81 4.63 20.30 4.12
CA TYR A 81 4.53 19.86 5.52
C TYR A 81 5.77 20.24 6.33
N ARG A 82 6.98 19.96 5.80
CA ARG A 82 8.25 20.32 6.46
C ARG A 82 8.35 21.82 6.72
N GLN A 83 7.98 22.64 5.74
CA GLN A 83 8.05 24.10 5.85
C GLN A 83 7.03 24.66 6.86
N SER A 84 5.76 24.21 6.77
CA SER A 84 4.69 24.67 7.66
C SER A 84 4.91 24.30 9.13
N HIS A 85 5.61 23.19 9.39
CA HIS A 85 5.89 22.72 10.75
C HIS A 85 7.33 22.99 11.19
N SER A 86 8.13 23.71 10.39
CA SER A 86 9.55 24.02 10.67
C SER A 86 10.39 22.78 11.00
N ILE A 87 10.11 21.66 10.33
CA ILE A 87 10.79 20.38 10.59
C ILE A 87 12.15 20.41 9.91
N THR A 88 13.20 20.59 10.70
CA THR A 88 14.60 20.44 10.27
C THR A 88 15.15 19.04 10.54
N CYS A 89 14.64 18.39 11.59
CA CYS A 89 14.93 17.01 11.95
C CYS A 89 13.67 16.40 12.58
N ALA A 90 13.11 15.35 11.98
CA ALA A 90 11.93 14.68 12.50
C ALA A 90 12.29 13.87 13.75
N ASN A 91 11.61 14.16 14.87
CA ASN A 91 11.92 13.58 16.16
C ASN A 91 10.90 12.50 16.57
N SER A 92 9.70 12.54 15.99
CA SER A 92 8.66 11.51 16.18
C SER A 92 8.45 10.67 14.92
N GLU A 93 7.86 9.48 15.08
CA GLU A 93 7.47 8.65 13.93
C GLU A 93 6.44 9.35 13.05
N TRP A 94 5.49 10.06 13.66
CA TRP A 94 4.48 10.79 12.92
C TRP A 94 5.09 11.89 12.04
N GLU A 95 6.04 12.66 12.57
CA GLU A 95 6.77 13.64 11.76
C GLU A 95 7.54 12.97 10.63
N LYS A 96 8.17 11.80 10.86
CA LYS A 96 8.86 11.05 9.81
C LYS A 96 7.89 10.60 8.72
N ILE A 97 6.69 10.15 9.09
CA ILE A 97 5.64 9.75 8.17
C ILE A 97 5.16 10.93 7.32
N GLN A 98 4.80 12.03 7.96
CA GLN A 98 4.26 13.21 7.27
C GLN A 98 5.30 13.94 6.42
N SER A 99 6.57 13.92 6.84
CA SER A 99 7.68 14.49 6.08
C SER A 99 8.26 13.57 4.99
N GLY A 100 7.67 12.38 4.77
CA GLY A 100 8.10 11.44 3.72
C GLY A 100 9.40 10.70 4.01
N GLN A 101 9.83 10.63 5.27
CA GLN A 101 11.03 9.92 5.71
C GLN A 101 10.74 8.47 6.15
N LEU A 102 9.47 8.13 6.36
CA LEU A 102 9.01 6.82 6.76
C LEU A 102 7.67 6.52 6.07
N ILE A 103 7.55 5.34 5.47
CA ILE A 103 6.27 4.75 5.12
C ILE A 103 6.02 3.59 6.04
N ARG A 104 4.79 3.50 6.55
CA ARG A 104 4.34 2.35 7.34
C ARG A 104 3.23 1.62 6.62
N VAL A 105 3.36 0.30 6.53
CA VAL A 105 2.38 -0.58 5.90
C VAL A 105 1.84 -1.55 6.94
N ILE A 106 0.53 -1.59 7.08
CA ILE A 106 -0.19 -2.53 7.95
C ILE A 106 -0.97 -3.47 7.05
N LEU A 107 -0.75 -4.76 7.20
CA LEU A 107 -1.46 -5.81 6.47
C LEU A 107 -2.47 -6.49 7.39
N GLU A 108 -3.71 -6.63 6.93
CA GLU A 108 -4.78 -7.30 7.63
C GLU A 108 -5.20 -8.57 6.89
N SER A 109 -5.46 -9.63 7.64
CA SER A 109 -6.00 -10.89 7.11
C SER A 109 -6.99 -11.51 8.08
N ASN A 110 -8.18 -11.85 7.58
CA ASN A 110 -9.19 -12.55 8.37
C ASN A 110 -9.09 -14.09 8.26
N ASN A 111 -8.27 -14.62 7.36
CA ASN A 111 -8.15 -16.04 7.06
C ASN A 111 -6.70 -16.56 7.14
N SER A 112 -5.73 -15.70 7.44
CA SER A 112 -4.29 -16.01 7.51
C SER A 112 -3.69 -16.57 6.21
N ASP A 113 -4.37 -16.42 5.08
CA ASP A 113 -3.98 -16.99 3.80
C ASP A 113 -3.79 -15.90 2.74
N ASN A 114 -4.76 -14.98 2.65
CA ASN A 114 -4.79 -13.90 1.67
C ASN A 114 -4.87 -12.53 2.37
N LEU A 115 -4.41 -11.49 1.68
CA LEU A 115 -4.53 -10.11 2.14
C LEU A 115 -5.99 -9.65 2.03
N THR A 116 -6.63 -9.32 3.15
CA THR A 116 -8.03 -8.84 3.13
C THR A 116 -8.14 -7.33 3.16
N ASN A 117 -7.21 -6.68 3.85
CA ASN A 117 -7.14 -5.23 3.88
C ASN A 117 -5.72 -4.75 4.18
N PHE A 118 -5.47 -3.46 3.96
CA PHE A 118 -4.20 -2.86 4.31
C PHE A 118 -4.38 -1.37 4.59
N THR A 119 -3.43 -0.82 5.33
CA THR A 119 -3.28 0.61 5.58
C THR A 119 -1.87 1.04 5.21
N VAL A 120 -1.76 2.18 4.53
CA VAL A 120 -0.47 2.81 4.20
C VAL A 120 -0.44 4.19 4.83
N GLN A 121 0.49 4.41 5.75
CA GLN A 121 0.78 5.74 6.31
C GLN A 121 2.00 6.32 5.59
N GLY A 122 1.96 7.61 5.23
CA GLY A 122 3.06 8.30 4.53
C GLY A 122 2.78 8.67 3.08
N MET A 123 1.50 8.70 2.67
CA MET A 123 1.01 9.22 1.37
C MET A 123 1.79 8.71 0.16
N CYS A 124 1.84 7.38 -0.04
CA CYS A 124 2.51 6.77 -1.18
C CYS A 124 1.55 5.96 -2.04
N MET A 125 1.05 6.58 -3.11
CA MET A 125 0.14 5.95 -4.07
C MET A 125 0.77 4.78 -4.80
N THR A 126 2.09 4.79 -5.01
CA THR A 126 2.81 3.66 -5.60
C THR A 126 2.60 2.37 -4.78
N ILE A 127 2.77 2.44 -3.46
CA ILE A 127 2.56 1.28 -2.58
C ILE A 127 1.08 0.94 -2.48
N VAL A 128 0.20 1.94 -2.37
CA VAL A 128 -1.26 1.71 -2.36
C VAL A 128 -1.69 0.94 -3.60
N HIS A 129 -1.25 1.34 -4.79
CA HIS A 129 -1.56 0.65 -6.04
C HIS A 129 -1.04 -0.78 -6.07
N ASP A 130 0.19 -1.01 -5.66
CA ASP A 130 0.76 -2.36 -5.64
C ASP A 130 0.04 -3.27 -4.64
N LEU A 131 -0.28 -2.77 -3.44
CA LEU A 131 -1.05 -3.51 -2.46
C LEU A 131 -2.51 -3.72 -2.89
N THR A 132 -3.11 -2.80 -3.65
CA THR A 132 -4.42 -3.03 -4.28
C THR A 132 -4.34 -4.19 -5.29
N ILE A 133 -3.30 -4.25 -6.12
CA ILE A 133 -3.10 -5.36 -7.06
C ILE A 133 -2.93 -6.69 -6.30
N LEU A 134 -2.10 -6.70 -5.26
CA LEU A 134 -1.79 -7.89 -4.45
C LEU A 134 -2.96 -8.36 -3.58
N LYS A 135 -3.74 -7.43 -3.02
CA LYS A 135 -5.03 -7.75 -2.40
C LYS A 135 -5.94 -8.46 -3.40
N GLY A 136 -5.85 -8.04 -4.66
CA GLY A 136 -6.59 -8.64 -5.74
C GLY A 136 -8.06 -8.21 -5.75
N ILE A 137 -8.88 -8.97 -6.47
CA ILE A 137 -10.30 -8.70 -6.63
C ILE A 137 -11.13 -10.00 -6.52
N PRO A 138 -12.20 -10.02 -5.71
CA PRO A 138 -13.12 -11.15 -5.67
C PRO A 138 -13.73 -11.43 -7.05
N SER A 139 -13.87 -12.71 -7.40
CA SER A 139 -14.43 -13.13 -8.70
C SER A 139 -15.83 -12.54 -8.95
N SER A 140 -16.64 -12.37 -7.91
CA SER A 140 -17.96 -11.78 -7.97
C SER A 140 -17.96 -10.30 -8.39
N TYR A 141 -16.82 -9.61 -8.30
CA TYR A 141 -16.68 -8.19 -8.66
C TYR A 141 -16.18 -8.00 -10.09
N VAL A 142 -15.79 -9.08 -10.78
CA VAL A 142 -15.20 -9.04 -12.14
C VAL A 142 -16.29 -8.87 -13.20
N HIS A 143 -16.79 -7.64 -13.33
CA HIS A 143 -17.71 -7.24 -14.40
C HIS A 143 -17.59 -5.73 -14.67
N VAL A 144 -17.83 -5.32 -15.93
CA VAL A 144 -17.53 -3.96 -16.41
C VAL A 144 -18.30 -2.84 -15.69
N ASP A 145 -19.48 -3.15 -15.16
CA ASP A 145 -20.31 -2.20 -14.44
C ASP A 145 -19.88 -2.03 -12.97
N ASN A 146 -18.89 -2.81 -12.50
CA ASN A 146 -18.36 -2.67 -11.15
C ASN A 146 -17.33 -1.54 -11.10
N PRO A 147 -17.57 -0.46 -10.33
CA PRO A 147 -16.62 0.66 -10.25
C PRO A 147 -15.30 0.25 -9.60
N TYR A 148 -15.30 -0.69 -8.65
CA TYR A 148 -14.07 -1.19 -8.02
C TYR A 148 -13.22 -1.97 -9.02
N PHE A 149 -13.84 -2.82 -9.84
CA PHE A 149 -13.11 -3.54 -10.89
C PHE A 149 -12.58 -2.58 -11.97
N THR A 150 -13.36 -1.56 -12.32
CA THR A 150 -12.90 -0.52 -13.23
C THR A 150 -11.65 0.17 -12.70
N GLN A 151 -11.65 0.57 -11.42
CA GLN A 151 -10.48 1.15 -10.76
C GLN A 151 -9.30 0.17 -10.74
N TYR A 152 -9.54 -1.10 -10.41
CA TYR A 152 -8.52 -2.15 -10.40
C TYR A 152 -7.82 -2.30 -11.76
N LEU A 153 -8.58 -2.33 -12.87
CA LEU A 153 -8.02 -2.37 -14.23
C LEU A 153 -7.20 -1.13 -14.57
N GLN A 154 -7.61 0.06 -14.11
CA GLN A 154 -6.83 1.28 -14.31
C GLN A 154 -5.51 1.24 -13.53
N ILE A 155 -5.52 0.70 -12.31
CA ILE A 155 -4.30 0.52 -11.52
C ILE A 155 -3.34 -0.45 -12.22
N LEU A 156 -3.83 -1.60 -12.69
CA LEU A 156 -3.02 -2.56 -13.45
C LEU A 156 -2.38 -1.92 -14.70
N LYS A 157 -3.16 -1.16 -15.46
CA LYS A 157 -2.65 -0.41 -16.62
C LYS A 157 -1.60 0.63 -16.23
N ALA A 158 -1.87 1.44 -15.20
CA ALA A 158 -0.95 2.47 -14.73
C ALA A 158 0.39 1.89 -14.23
N ARG A 159 0.36 0.66 -13.73
CA ARG A 159 1.54 -0.09 -13.28
C ARG A 159 2.21 -0.92 -14.39
N GLY A 160 1.68 -0.89 -15.61
CA GLY A 160 2.28 -1.55 -16.78
C GLY A 160 1.99 -3.05 -16.88
N TYR A 161 1.01 -3.56 -16.13
CA TYR A 161 0.57 -4.96 -16.23
C TYR A 161 -0.39 -5.20 -17.40
N LEU A 162 -1.08 -4.16 -17.89
CA LEU A 162 -2.04 -4.17 -19.01
C LEU A 162 -1.67 -3.17 -20.11
#